data_AF-A0AAP8GNQ3-F1
#
_entry.id   AF-A0AAP8GNQ3-F1
#
_cell.length_a   1.000
_cell.length_b   1.000
_cell.length_c   1.000
_cell.angle_alpha   90.00
_cell.angle_beta   90.00
_cell.angle_gamma   90.00
#
_symmetry.space_group_name_H-M   'P 1'
#
loop_
_entity.id
_entity.type
_entity.pdbx_description
1 polymer ?
#
loop_
_entity_poly.entity_id
_entity_poly.type
_entity_poly.pdbx_seq_one_letter_code
_entity_poly.pdbx_strand_id
1 'polypeptide(L)'
;MSAFTPASEVLLRHSDDFEESRILFAGDMQDDLPARFDCAESRAHTQYYHHWQVLSRQMGERARFSLAAEQSDIADCDTLIYYWPKNKPEAQFQLMNLLSLLPVGCDIFVVGENRSGVRSAEQMLEAWAPLTKIDSARRCGLYHGRLEKQTTFDADAFWDEYQLDGLTIKTLPGVFSRDALDTGSKLLLSTLTPHTKGKVLDVGCGAGVLSTVLASHSPKVRLTLCDVSAPAVEASRATLAANGIQGDVIASNVFSDVTGRFDMIISNPPFHDGMETSLEAAQTLIRGATRHLNSGGELRIVANAFLAYPKVLDETFGFHEVIAQTGRFKVYRTVMTRQAKK
;
A
#
# COMPACT_ATOMS: atom_id res chain seq x y z
N MET A 1 11.54 22.84 3.97
CA MET A 1 11.75 21.41 4.28
C MET A 1 12.34 20.78 3.04
N SER A 2 13.22 19.79 3.19
CA SER A 2 13.78 19.04 2.06
C SER A 2 12.66 18.41 1.24
N ALA A 3 12.85 18.32 -0.08
CA ALA A 3 11.91 17.64 -0.97
C ALA A 3 11.96 16.10 -0.80
N PHE A 4 13.02 15.58 -0.18
CA PHE A 4 13.28 14.16 -0.02
C PHE A 4 13.07 13.69 1.41
N THR A 5 12.72 12.42 1.56
CA THR A 5 12.60 11.73 2.84
C THR A 5 13.94 11.65 3.58
N PRO A 6 13.92 11.49 4.91
CA PRO A 6 15.15 11.28 5.69
C PRO A 6 16.03 10.14 5.17
N ALA A 7 15.45 9.06 4.63
CA ALA A 7 16.20 7.94 4.05
C ALA A 7 16.93 8.36 2.76
N SER A 8 16.22 9.01 1.84
CA SER A 8 16.79 9.57 0.61
C SER A 8 17.89 10.60 0.88
N GLU A 9 17.73 11.44 1.91
CA GLU A 9 18.76 12.39 2.33
C GLU A 9 19.99 11.73 2.96
N VAL A 10 19.88 10.51 3.49
CA VAL A 10 21.06 9.73 3.90
C VAL A 10 21.81 9.23 2.68
N LEU A 11 21.12 8.71 1.66
CA LEU A 11 21.75 8.26 0.42
C LEU A 11 22.48 9.39 -0.32
N LEU A 12 21.86 10.58 -0.39
CA LEU A 12 22.45 11.76 -1.04
C LEU A 12 23.77 12.25 -0.41
N ARG A 13 24.15 11.76 0.78
CA ARG A 13 25.46 12.05 1.38
C ARG A 13 26.59 11.21 0.79
N HIS A 14 26.24 10.16 0.05
CA HIS A 14 27.14 9.19 -0.57
C HIS A 14 26.93 9.15 -2.09
N SER A 15 26.38 10.21 -2.69
CA SER A 15 26.05 10.25 -4.13
C SER A 15 27.22 9.89 -5.03
N ASP A 16 28.42 10.36 -4.67
CA ASP A 16 29.65 10.22 -5.44
C ASP A 16 30.06 8.74 -5.56
N ASP A 17 29.63 7.87 -4.63
CA ASP A 17 29.91 6.44 -4.66
C ASP A 17 29.06 5.68 -5.69
N PHE A 18 28.05 6.33 -6.28
CA PHE A 18 27.05 5.71 -7.15
C PHE A 18 27.06 6.19 -8.61
N GLU A 19 27.91 7.16 -8.96
CA GLU A 19 27.92 7.79 -10.30
C GLU A 19 28.02 6.76 -11.44
N GLU A 20 28.82 5.72 -11.26
CA GLU A 20 29.04 4.66 -12.25
C GLU A 20 28.12 3.43 -12.04
N SER A 21 27.27 3.45 -10.99
CA SER A 21 26.43 2.30 -10.62
C SER A 21 25.19 2.17 -11.51
N ARG A 22 24.77 0.93 -11.73
CA ARG A 22 23.52 0.58 -12.41
C ARG A 22 22.53 0.08 -11.37
N ILE A 23 21.72 1.00 -10.88
CA ILE A 23 20.96 0.86 -9.63
C ILE A 23 19.55 0.36 -9.88
N LEU A 24 19.16 -0.65 -9.12
CA LEU A 24 17.77 -1.00 -8.84
C LEU A 24 17.35 -0.36 -7.52
N PHE A 25 16.34 0.50 -7.57
CA PHE A 25 15.65 1.02 -6.40
C PHE A 25 14.42 0.15 -6.08
N ALA A 26 14.24 -0.23 -4.82
CA ALA A 26 13.08 -1.00 -4.40
C ALA A 26 12.70 -0.73 -2.94
N GLY A 27 11.58 -1.31 -2.51
CA GLY A 27 11.05 -1.15 -1.14
C GLY A 27 10.17 0.09 -0.97
N ASP A 28 10.24 0.71 0.20
CA ASP A 28 9.38 1.83 0.61
C ASP A 28 9.86 3.20 0.05
N MET A 29 9.84 3.33 -1.27
CA MET A 29 10.27 4.52 -2.02
C MET A 29 9.22 5.64 -1.97
N GLN A 30 9.21 6.39 -0.87
CA GLN A 30 8.23 7.44 -0.56
C GLN A 30 8.43 8.78 -1.31
N ASP A 31 9.51 8.92 -2.08
CA ASP A 31 9.81 10.12 -2.87
C ASP A 31 10.35 9.77 -4.28
N ASP A 32 10.65 10.80 -5.07
CA ASP A 32 11.08 10.65 -6.46
C ASP A 32 12.61 10.57 -6.63
N LEU A 33 13.37 10.32 -5.56
CA LEU A 33 14.83 10.19 -5.66
C LEU A 33 15.26 9.16 -6.72
N PRO A 34 14.66 7.96 -6.84
CA PRO A 34 15.04 6.99 -7.87
C PRO A 34 15.06 7.55 -9.30
N ALA A 35 14.18 8.51 -9.60
CA ALA A 35 14.10 9.12 -10.93
C ALA A 35 15.14 10.23 -11.16
N ARG A 36 15.79 10.71 -10.10
CA ARG A 36 16.64 11.91 -10.07
C ARG A 36 18.06 11.64 -9.56
N PHE A 37 18.34 10.41 -9.14
CA PHE A 37 19.62 10.01 -8.58
C PHE A 37 20.70 9.97 -9.65
N ASP A 38 21.86 10.56 -9.36
CA ASP A 38 22.98 10.60 -10.29
C ASP A 38 23.69 9.25 -10.29
N CYS A 39 23.56 8.51 -11.39
CA CYS A 39 24.07 7.15 -11.58
C CYS A 39 24.05 6.77 -13.06
N ALA A 40 24.80 5.73 -13.43
CA ALA A 40 24.91 5.28 -14.83
C ALA A 40 23.56 4.77 -15.39
N GLU A 41 22.79 4.05 -14.57
CA GLU A 41 21.41 3.69 -14.90
C GLU A 41 20.57 3.55 -13.64
N SER A 42 19.31 3.99 -13.71
CA SER A 42 18.34 3.82 -12.62
C SER A 42 17.11 3.05 -13.11
N ARG A 43 16.75 2.02 -12.34
CA ARG A 43 15.51 1.23 -12.44
C ARG A 43 14.81 1.22 -11.09
N ALA A 44 13.49 1.01 -11.11
CA ALA A 44 12.70 0.91 -9.89
C ALA A 44 11.69 -0.22 -9.98
N HIS A 45 11.61 -1.05 -8.94
CA HIS A 45 10.53 -2.00 -8.74
C HIS A 45 9.76 -1.65 -7.47
N THR A 46 8.43 -1.60 -7.55
CA THR A 46 7.60 -1.30 -6.39
C THR A 46 6.32 -2.13 -6.35
N GLN A 47 5.91 -2.46 -5.13
CA GLN A 47 4.58 -3.03 -4.85
C GLN A 47 3.52 -1.95 -4.60
N TYR A 48 3.86 -0.66 -4.75
CA TYR A 48 2.96 0.45 -4.48
C TYR A 48 2.64 1.25 -5.75
N TYR A 49 1.39 1.17 -6.18
CA TYR A 49 0.91 1.74 -7.43
C TYR A 49 1.09 3.26 -7.51
N HIS A 50 0.89 3.98 -6.40
CA HIS A 50 1.08 5.43 -6.34
C HIS A 50 2.55 5.84 -6.46
N HIS A 51 3.50 5.07 -5.91
CA HIS A 51 4.93 5.27 -6.13
C HIS A 51 5.28 5.05 -7.61
N TRP A 52 4.77 3.97 -8.20
CA TRP A 52 4.93 3.71 -9.64
C TRP A 52 4.36 4.82 -10.50
N GLN A 53 3.18 5.37 -10.19
CA GLN A 53 2.59 6.50 -10.93
C GLN A 53 3.48 7.74 -10.92
N VAL A 54 4.21 7.99 -9.83
CA VAL A 54 5.17 9.10 -9.74
C VAL A 54 6.42 8.80 -10.56
N LEU A 55 7.03 7.63 -10.32
CA LEU A 55 8.30 7.25 -10.93
C LEU A 55 8.18 7.02 -12.45
N SER A 56 7.14 6.33 -12.91
CA SER A 56 6.93 5.99 -14.32
C SER A 56 6.78 7.21 -15.23
N ARG A 57 6.32 8.35 -14.70
CA ARG A 57 6.25 9.61 -15.47
C ARG A 57 7.62 10.11 -15.94
N GLN A 58 8.67 9.83 -15.17
CA GLN A 58 10.05 10.24 -15.49
C GLN A 58 10.89 9.07 -16.00
N MET A 59 10.68 7.87 -15.45
CA MET A 59 11.49 6.67 -15.73
C MET A 59 10.95 5.82 -16.88
N GLY A 60 9.68 5.97 -17.25
CA GLY A 60 9.01 5.13 -18.25
C GLY A 60 9.02 3.66 -17.84
N GLU A 61 9.39 2.78 -18.77
CA GLU A 61 9.46 1.32 -18.56
C GLU A 61 10.52 0.86 -17.55
N ARG A 62 11.39 1.77 -17.10
CA ARG A 62 12.37 1.49 -16.04
C ARG A 62 11.75 1.49 -14.65
N ALA A 63 10.52 1.99 -14.49
CA ALA A 63 9.75 1.86 -13.26
C ALA A 63 8.64 0.81 -13.44
N ARG A 64 8.67 -0.23 -12.60
CA ARG A 64 7.80 -1.40 -12.69
C ARG A 64 6.95 -1.55 -11.44
N PHE A 65 5.70 -1.93 -11.63
CA PHE A 65 4.74 -2.23 -10.58
C PHE A 65 4.22 -3.65 -10.73
N SER A 66 4.46 -4.49 -9.73
CA SER A 66 3.97 -5.87 -9.66
C SER A 66 4.11 -6.41 -8.23
N LEU A 67 3.46 -7.54 -7.94
CA LEU A 67 3.65 -8.24 -6.66
C LEU A 67 5.09 -8.73 -6.52
N ALA A 68 5.61 -9.39 -7.55
CA ALA A 68 6.98 -9.90 -7.56
C ALA A 68 7.73 -9.32 -8.77
N ALA A 69 8.98 -8.90 -8.55
CA ALA A 69 9.89 -8.56 -9.63
C ALA A 69 10.15 -9.78 -10.53
N GLU A 70 10.38 -9.53 -11.81
CA GLU A 70 10.82 -10.52 -12.78
C GLU A 70 12.26 -10.22 -13.24
N GLN A 71 12.91 -11.18 -13.91
CA GLN A 71 14.29 -11.01 -14.36
C GLN A 71 14.49 -9.77 -15.25
N SER A 72 13.48 -9.41 -16.06
CA SER A 72 13.53 -8.22 -16.92
C SER A 72 13.47 -6.90 -16.15
N ASP A 73 12.90 -6.90 -14.94
CA ASP A 73 12.76 -5.68 -14.14
C ASP A 73 14.11 -5.23 -13.56
N ILE A 74 15.01 -6.20 -13.35
CA ILE A 74 16.30 -6.02 -12.67
C ILE A 74 17.50 -6.24 -13.61
N ALA A 75 17.24 -6.38 -14.91
CA ALA A 75 18.25 -6.65 -15.92
C ALA A 75 19.33 -5.55 -15.92
N ASP A 76 20.58 -5.99 -16.00
CA ASP A 76 21.76 -5.14 -16.05
C ASP A 76 21.96 -4.22 -14.82
N CYS A 77 21.37 -4.53 -13.67
CA CYS A 77 21.67 -3.85 -12.40
C CYS A 77 22.82 -4.54 -11.66
N ASP A 78 23.76 -3.74 -11.16
CA ASP A 78 24.88 -4.19 -10.32
C ASP A 78 24.78 -3.73 -8.86
N THR A 79 23.80 -2.87 -8.57
CA THR A 79 23.57 -2.28 -7.26
C THR A 79 22.09 -2.31 -6.91
N LEU A 80 21.72 -2.77 -5.71
CA LEU A 80 20.40 -2.64 -5.13
C LEU A 80 20.43 -1.55 -4.04
N ILE A 81 19.57 -0.54 -4.17
CA ILE A 81 19.22 0.37 -3.07
C ILE A 81 17.82 0.03 -2.60
N TYR A 82 17.75 -0.59 -1.42
CA TYR A 82 16.50 -1.06 -0.81
C TYR A 82 16.07 -0.14 0.34
N TYR A 83 14.89 0.47 0.19
CA TYR A 83 14.24 1.27 1.22
C TYR A 83 13.45 0.35 2.17
N TRP A 84 13.91 0.26 3.41
CA TRP A 84 13.33 -0.63 4.41
C TRP A 84 11.89 -0.22 4.77
N PRO A 85 10.90 -1.11 4.60
CA PRO A 85 9.50 -0.83 4.90
C PRO A 85 9.23 -0.90 6.42
N LYS A 86 8.03 -0.50 6.82
CA LYS A 86 7.61 -0.55 8.23
C LYS A 86 7.31 -1.97 8.72
N ASN A 87 7.06 -2.91 7.80
CA ASN A 87 6.66 -4.27 8.11
C ASN A 87 7.79 -5.26 7.77
N LYS A 88 8.28 -6.00 8.76
CA LYS A 88 9.40 -6.95 8.57
C LYS A 88 9.05 -8.13 7.63
N PRO A 89 7.88 -8.78 7.74
CA PRO A 89 7.45 -9.76 6.74
C PRO A 89 7.42 -9.23 5.30
N GLU A 90 6.98 -7.98 5.10
CA GLU A 90 7.03 -7.33 3.78
C GLU A 90 8.48 -7.19 3.29
N ALA A 91 9.38 -6.73 4.16
CA ALA A 91 10.80 -6.64 3.83
C ALA A 91 11.38 -8.00 3.43
N GLN A 92 11.03 -9.04 4.17
CA GLN A 92 11.45 -10.40 3.88
C GLN A 92 10.94 -10.87 2.51
N PHE A 93 9.67 -10.68 2.20
CA PHE A 93 9.12 -11.06 0.89
C PHE A 93 9.88 -10.37 -0.25
N GLN A 94 10.04 -9.05 -0.16
CA GLN A 94 10.68 -8.25 -1.20
C GLN A 94 12.16 -8.59 -1.36
N LEU A 95 12.92 -8.67 -0.27
CA LEU A 95 14.35 -8.99 -0.32
C LEU A 95 14.60 -10.44 -0.79
N MET A 96 13.81 -11.41 -0.33
CA MET A 96 13.94 -12.79 -0.82
C MET A 96 13.68 -12.88 -2.31
N ASN A 97 12.72 -12.12 -2.83
CA ASN A 97 12.46 -12.03 -4.26
C ASN A 97 13.64 -11.39 -5.01
N LEU A 98 13.99 -10.15 -4.68
CA LEU A 98 15.00 -9.38 -5.40
C LEU A 98 16.37 -10.07 -5.39
N LEU A 99 16.80 -10.60 -4.24
CA LEU A 99 18.10 -11.29 -4.11
C LEU A 99 18.13 -12.67 -4.79
N SER A 100 16.98 -13.23 -5.18
CA SER A 100 16.94 -14.47 -5.96
C SER A 100 17.24 -14.24 -7.44
N LEU A 101 17.07 -12.99 -7.90
CA LEU A 101 17.21 -12.59 -9.29
C LEU A 101 18.53 -11.84 -9.54
N LEU A 102 18.99 -11.04 -8.57
CA LEU A 102 20.23 -10.25 -8.69
C LEU A 102 21.47 -11.14 -8.79
N PRO A 103 22.49 -10.74 -9.57
CA PRO A 103 23.70 -11.53 -9.71
C PRO A 103 24.53 -11.56 -8.42
N VAL A 104 25.20 -12.68 -8.16
CA VAL A 104 26.23 -12.75 -7.11
C VAL A 104 27.30 -11.70 -7.41
N GLY A 105 27.71 -10.97 -6.37
CA GLY A 105 28.60 -9.83 -6.47
C GLY A 105 27.89 -8.48 -6.62
N CYS A 106 26.56 -8.43 -6.68
CA CYS A 106 25.77 -7.19 -6.63
C CYS A 106 25.97 -6.47 -5.28
N ASP A 107 26.13 -5.16 -5.31
CA ASP A 107 26.20 -4.31 -4.11
C ASP A 107 24.80 -4.10 -3.53
N ILE A 108 24.63 -4.35 -2.23
CA ILE A 108 23.35 -4.28 -1.55
C ILE A 108 23.40 -3.18 -0.50
N PHE A 109 22.64 -2.12 -0.74
CA PHE A 109 22.41 -1.03 0.20
C PHE A 109 21.01 -1.15 0.80
N VAL A 110 20.93 -1.06 2.12
CA VAL A 110 19.65 -0.98 2.85
C VAL A 110 19.60 0.31 3.63
N VAL A 111 18.59 1.14 3.36
CA VAL A 111 18.37 2.41 4.05
C VAL A 111 16.99 2.42 4.70
N GLY A 112 16.89 2.97 5.91
CA GLY A 112 15.59 3.07 6.58
C GLY A 112 15.63 3.73 7.93
N GLU A 113 14.46 4.06 8.46
CA GLU A 113 14.32 4.66 9.79
C GLU A 113 14.57 3.62 10.91
N ASN A 114 15.28 4.02 11.96
CA ASN A 114 15.55 3.15 13.11
C ASN A 114 14.25 2.68 13.79
N ARG A 115 13.21 3.54 13.85
CA ARG A 115 11.91 3.20 14.46
C ARG A 115 11.13 2.15 13.65
N SER A 116 11.42 2.03 12.36
CA SER A 116 10.84 1.01 11.47
C SER A 116 11.61 -0.32 11.53
N GLY A 117 12.63 -0.41 12.37
CA GLY A 117 13.34 -1.67 12.63
C GLY A 117 14.41 -2.04 11.59
N VAL A 118 14.94 -1.08 10.81
CA VAL A 118 15.95 -1.31 9.75
C VAL A 118 17.16 -2.12 10.20
N ARG A 119 17.52 -2.07 11.48
CA ARG A 119 18.61 -2.88 12.07
C ARG A 119 18.42 -4.38 11.89
N SER A 120 17.18 -4.83 11.71
CA SER A 120 16.86 -6.22 11.41
C SER A 120 17.43 -6.70 10.08
N ALA A 121 17.82 -5.79 9.18
CA ALA A 121 18.41 -6.13 7.88
C ALA A 121 19.69 -6.96 8.03
N GLU A 122 20.55 -6.63 9.00
CA GLU A 122 21.81 -7.35 9.23
C GLU A 122 21.56 -8.84 9.49
N GLN A 123 20.70 -9.15 10.47
CA GLN A 123 20.33 -10.54 10.78
C GLN A 123 19.53 -11.19 9.64
N MET A 124 18.67 -10.43 8.96
CA MET A 124 17.84 -10.96 7.87
C MET A 124 18.68 -11.38 6.66
N LEU A 125 19.79 -10.69 6.39
CA LEU A 125 20.60 -10.91 5.19
C LEU A 125 21.93 -11.63 5.46
N GLU A 126 22.25 -11.95 6.72
CA GLU A 126 23.51 -12.55 7.15
C GLU A 126 23.97 -13.75 6.29
N ALA A 127 23.04 -14.61 5.85
CA ALA A 127 23.35 -15.81 5.09
C ALA A 127 23.58 -15.59 3.58
N TRP A 128 23.26 -14.41 3.05
CA TRP A 128 23.25 -14.12 1.60
C TRP A 128 24.06 -12.89 1.23
N ALA A 129 23.97 -11.84 2.03
CA ALA A 129 24.67 -10.57 1.86
C ALA A 129 24.98 -9.99 3.26
N PRO A 130 26.07 -10.42 3.92
CA PRO A 130 26.47 -9.88 5.21
C PRO A 130 26.60 -8.36 5.15
N LEU A 131 25.82 -7.66 5.99
CA LEU A 131 25.76 -6.20 5.98
C LEU A 131 26.66 -5.59 7.06
N THR A 132 27.25 -4.45 6.74
CA THR A 132 27.93 -3.55 7.66
C THR A 132 27.22 -2.20 7.64
N LYS A 133 27.00 -1.61 8.81
CA LYS A 133 26.46 -0.25 8.90
C LYS A 133 27.51 0.78 8.46
N ILE A 134 27.18 1.59 7.45
CA ILE A 134 28.09 2.60 6.89
C ILE A 134 27.76 4.04 7.29
N ASP A 135 26.48 4.36 7.55
CA ASP A 135 26.09 5.69 8.05
C ASP A 135 24.87 5.62 8.98
N SER A 136 24.71 6.67 9.78
CA SER A 136 23.52 6.92 10.58
C SER A 136 23.29 8.42 10.73
N ALA A 137 22.28 8.93 10.05
CA ALA A 137 21.86 10.31 10.17
C ALA A 137 20.33 10.41 10.08
N ARG A 138 19.76 11.53 10.55
CA ARG A 138 18.32 11.83 10.47
C ARG A 138 17.40 10.73 11.02
N ARG A 139 17.88 9.98 12.04
CA ARG A 139 17.21 8.80 12.63
C ARG A 139 17.08 7.61 11.68
N CYS A 140 17.82 7.61 10.59
CA CYS A 140 17.98 6.49 9.67
C CYS A 140 19.32 5.76 9.90
N GLY A 141 19.38 4.52 9.43
CA GLY A 141 20.61 3.76 9.25
C GLY A 141 20.79 3.42 7.78
N LEU A 142 22.03 3.44 7.32
CA LEU A 142 22.45 2.97 6.00
C LEU A 142 23.42 1.81 6.20
N TYR A 143 23.15 0.71 5.51
CA TYR A 143 23.89 -0.54 5.58
C TYR A 143 24.33 -0.92 4.18
N HIS A 144 25.51 -1.52 4.07
CA HIS A 144 26.08 -1.99 2.82
C HIS A 144 26.65 -3.40 2.99
N GLY A 145 26.50 -4.21 1.97
CA GLY A 145 27.16 -5.51 1.84
C GLY A 145 27.13 -5.93 0.38
N ARG A 146 27.66 -7.13 0.10
CA ARG A 146 27.71 -7.67 -1.26
C ARG A 146 26.99 -9.01 -1.29
N LEU A 147 26.20 -9.25 -2.34
CA LEU A 147 25.47 -10.51 -2.48
C LEU A 147 26.46 -11.66 -2.74
N GLU A 148 26.65 -12.54 -1.76
CA GLU A 148 27.54 -13.70 -1.85
C GLU A 148 26.83 -14.92 -2.45
N LYS A 149 25.51 -15.01 -2.21
CA LYS A 149 24.68 -16.11 -2.67
C LYS A 149 23.24 -15.65 -2.88
N GLN A 150 22.63 -16.09 -3.97
CA GLN A 150 21.20 -15.85 -4.23
C GLN A 150 20.30 -16.57 -3.22
N THR A 151 19.17 -15.96 -2.92
CA THR A 151 18.08 -16.58 -2.15
C THR A 151 17.29 -17.56 -3.01
N THR A 152 16.55 -18.48 -2.37
CA THR A 152 15.47 -19.21 -3.04
C THR A 152 14.17 -18.49 -2.75
N PHE A 153 13.40 -18.17 -3.79
CA PHE A 153 12.13 -17.47 -3.65
C PHE A 153 11.01 -18.27 -4.32
N ASP A 154 9.94 -18.47 -3.56
CA ASP A 154 8.67 -19.02 -4.03
C ASP A 154 7.57 -18.14 -3.44
N ALA A 155 6.87 -17.38 -4.29
CA ALA A 155 5.82 -16.48 -3.86
C ALA A 155 4.64 -17.23 -3.20
N ASP A 156 4.39 -18.48 -3.61
CA ASP A 156 3.27 -19.28 -3.09
C ASP A 156 3.49 -19.63 -1.60
N ALA A 157 4.74 -19.77 -1.17
CA ALA A 157 5.11 -20.07 0.22
C ALA A 157 4.85 -18.91 1.20
N PHE A 158 4.55 -17.70 0.71
CA PHE A 158 4.28 -16.52 1.55
C PHE A 158 2.79 -16.25 1.77
N TRP A 159 1.90 -17.00 1.12
CA TRP A 159 0.47 -16.90 1.37
C TRP A 159 0.12 -17.39 2.77
N ASP A 160 -0.82 -16.69 3.38
CA ASP A 160 -1.38 -17.02 4.67
C ASP A 160 -2.90 -16.99 4.57
N GLU A 161 -3.58 -17.75 5.42
CA GLU A 161 -5.04 -17.78 5.45
C GLU A 161 -5.61 -17.95 6.85
N TYR A 162 -6.76 -17.32 7.08
CA TYR A 162 -7.53 -17.48 8.31
C TYR A 162 -9.03 -17.52 8.05
N GLN A 163 -9.77 -18.06 9.01
CA GLN A 163 -11.23 -18.12 8.97
C GLN A 163 -11.86 -16.96 9.75
N LEU A 164 -12.87 -16.33 9.15
CA LEU A 164 -13.66 -15.26 9.76
C LEU A 164 -15.15 -15.55 9.55
N ASP A 165 -15.84 -16.00 10.59
CA ASP A 165 -17.28 -16.30 10.56
C ASP A 165 -17.71 -17.20 9.39
N GLY A 166 -16.88 -18.20 9.06
CA GLY A 166 -17.12 -19.14 7.94
C GLY A 166 -16.63 -18.64 6.57
N LEU A 167 -15.96 -17.49 6.52
CA LEU A 167 -15.31 -16.95 5.32
C LEU A 167 -13.81 -17.22 5.37
N THR A 168 -13.24 -17.61 4.25
CA THR A 168 -11.79 -17.81 4.10
C THR A 168 -11.15 -16.50 3.67
N ILE A 169 -10.26 -15.94 4.49
CA ILE A 169 -9.49 -14.74 4.14
C ILE A 169 -8.08 -15.16 3.77
N LYS A 170 -7.64 -14.79 2.57
CA LYS A 170 -6.27 -15.00 2.09
C LYS A 170 -5.50 -13.69 2.14
N THR A 171 -4.24 -13.75 2.54
CA THR A 171 -3.40 -12.57 2.73
C THR A 171 -1.95 -12.83 2.36
N LEU A 172 -1.20 -11.74 2.17
CA LEU A 172 0.20 -11.72 1.83
C LEU A 172 0.96 -10.77 2.78
N PRO A 173 2.30 -10.87 2.85
CA PRO A 173 3.12 -9.90 3.56
C PRO A 173 2.85 -8.46 3.08
N GLY A 174 2.82 -7.50 4.01
CA GLY A 174 2.53 -6.09 3.72
C GLY A 174 1.04 -5.73 3.65
N VAL A 175 0.13 -6.70 3.67
CA VAL A 175 -1.33 -6.42 3.66
C VAL A 175 -1.85 -6.11 5.06
N PHE A 176 -2.69 -5.07 5.16
CA PHE A 176 -3.39 -4.73 6.40
C PHE A 176 -4.39 -5.83 6.81
N SER A 177 -4.60 -6.04 8.12
CA SER A 177 -5.44 -7.11 8.68
C SER A 177 -4.98 -8.54 8.35
N ARG A 178 -3.65 -8.77 8.36
CA ARG A 178 -3.07 -10.11 8.21
C ARG A 178 -3.62 -11.13 9.21
N ASP A 179 -3.78 -10.73 10.47
CA ASP A 179 -4.05 -11.70 11.56
C ASP A 179 -5.50 -11.69 12.06
N ALA A 180 -6.25 -10.60 11.84
CA ALA A 180 -7.64 -10.47 12.28
C ALA A 180 -8.35 -9.25 11.68
N LEU A 181 -9.69 -9.30 11.72
CA LEU A 181 -10.57 -8.16 11.50
C LEU A 181 -10.35 -7.09 12.58
N ASP A 182 -9.88 -5.90 12.16
CA ASP A 182 -9.61 -4.79 13.08
C ASP A 182 -10.91 -4.15 13.62
N THR A 183 -10.80 -3.44 14.74
CA THR A 183 -11.95 -2.83 15.42
C THR A 183 -12.67 -1.78 14.57
N GLY A 184 -11.95 -1.07 13.70
CA GLY A 184 -12.54 -0.11 12.75
C GLY A 184 -13.39 -0.84 11.71
N SER A 185 -12.84 -1.88 11.07
CA SER A 185 -13.60 -2.69 10.12
C SER A 185 -14.82 -3.35 10.77
N LYS A 186 -14.72 -3.88 11.99
CA LYS A 186 -15.87 -4.40 12.76
C LYS A 186 -16.98 -3.37 12.91
N LEU A 187 -16.60 -2.14 13.29
CA LEU A 187 -17.56 -1.05 13.48
C LEU A 187 -18.21 -0.63 12.16
N LEU A 188 -17.45 -0.59 11.06
CA LEU A 188 -18.01 -0.29 9.74
C LEU A 188 -19.00 -1.36 9.30
N LEU A 189 -18.61 -2.62 9.41
CA LEU A 189 -19.44 -3.78 9.06
C LEU A 189 -20.74 -3.82 9.85
N SER A 190 -20.73 -3.45 11.14
CA SER A 190 -21.96 -3.41 11.94
C SER A 190 -23.01 -2.42 11.45
N THR A 191 -22.63 -1.49 10.56
CA THR A 191 -23.56 -0.55 9.94
C THR A 191 -24.15 -1.06 8.63
N LEU A 192 -23.51 -2.05 7.99
CA LEU A 192 -23.93 -2.55 6.68
C LEU A 192 -25.14 -3.46 6.83
N THR A 193 -26.25 -3.09 6.21
CA THR A 193 -27.50 -3.84 6.34
C THR A 193 -27.48 -5.11 5.47
N PRO A 194 -28.04 -6.22 5.95
CA PRO A 194 -28.30 -7.40 5.11
C PRO A 194 -29.13 -7.04 3.87
N HIS A 195 -28.95 -7.81 2.79
CA HIS A 195 -29.67 -7.64 1.53
C HIS A 195 -29.45 -6.29 0.82
N THR A 196 -28.30 -5.65 1.06
CA THR A 196 -27.85 -4.49 0.28
C THR A 196 -27.78 -4.87 -1.21
N LYS A 197 -28.08 -3.91 -2.09
CA LYS A 197 -28.05 -4.07 -3.55
C LYS A 197 -27.34 -2.89 -4.18
N GLY A 198 -26.87 -3.07 -5.42
CA GLY A 198 -26.25 -1.98 -6.19
C GLY A 198 -24.76 -2.17 -6.39
N LYS A 199 -24.12 -1.18 -6.99
CA LYS A 199 -22.66 -1.14 -7.19
C LYS A 199 -21.99 -0.62 -5.92
N VAL A 200 -21.05 -1.37 -5.37
CA VAL A 200 -20.29 -1.01 -4.17
C VAL A 200 -18.82 -0.92 -4.52
N LEU A 201 -18.18 0.19 -4.15
CA LEU A 201 -16.74 0.37 -4.24
C LEU A 201 -16.11 0.31 -2.85
N ASP A 202 -15.10 -0.54 -2.67
CA ASP A 202 -14.28 -0.64 -1.47
C ASP A 202 -12.90 -0.04 -1.76
N VAL A 203 -12.64 1.14 -1.19
CA VAL A 203 -11.39 1.89 -1.42
C VAL A 203 -10.41 1.64 -0.27
N GLY A 204 -9.21 1.19 -0.60
CA GLY A 204 -8.23 0.70 0.37
C GLY A 204 -8.66 -0.68 0.88
N CYS A 205 -8.90 -1.60 -0.05
CA CYS A 205 -9.59 -2.86 0.24
C CYS A 205 -8.76 -3.85 1.08
N GLY A 206 -7.44 -3.70 1.17
CA GLY A 206 -6.59 -4.62 1.94
C GLY A 206 -6.74 -6.06 1.45
N ALA A 207 -7.04 -7.00 2.35
CA ALA A 207 -7.33 -8.40 1.99
C ALA A 207 -8.78 -8.65 1.49
N GLY A 208 -9.58 -7.60 1.26
CA GLY A 208 -10.95 -7.70 0.74
C GLY A 208 -11.99 -8.12 1.79
N VAL A 209 -11.67 -7.97 3.08
CA VAL A 209 -12.50 -8.46 4.18
C VAL A 209 -13.85 -7.74 4.24
N LEU A 210 -13.87 -6.40 4.12
CA LEU A 210 -15.11 -5.62 4.14
C LEU A 210 -16.08 -6.05 3.04
N SER A 211 -15.56 -6.15 1.81
CA SER A 211 -16.29 -6.59 0.63
C SER A 211 -16.82 -8.03 0.77
N THR A 212 -15.99 -8.95 1.25
CA THR A 212 -16.35 -10.37 1.42
C THR A 212 -17.44 -10.55 2.45
N VAL A 213 -17.33 -9.89 3.61
CA VAL A 213 -18.37 -9.92 4.65
C VAL A 213 -19.66 -9.28 4.15
N LEU A 214 -19.60 -8.12 3.48
CA LEU A 214 -20.78 -7.47 2.91
C LEU A 214 -21.52 -8.39 1.93
N ALA A 215 -20.78 -9.03 1.02
CA ALA A 215 -21.34 -9.88 -0.01
C ALA A 215 -21.92 -11.19 0.55
N SER A 216 -21.38 -11.73 1.66
CA SER A 216 -21.90 -12.96 2.28
C SER A 216 -23.36 -12.83 2.74
N HIS A 217 -23.78 -11.62 3.16
CA HIS A 217 -25.17 -11.33 3.55
C HIS A 217 -25.91 -10.41 2.55
N SER A 218 -25.26 -10.03 1.45
CA SER A 218 -25.82 -9.14 0.42
C SER A 218 -25.48 -9.63 -1.00
N PRO A 219 -25.92 -10.82 -1.44
CA PRO A 219 -25.46 -11.46 -2.69
C PRO A 219 -25.86 -10.73 -3.99
N LYS A 220 -26.56 -9.59 -3.89
CA LYS A 220 -26.99 -8.74 -5.02
C LYS A 220 -26.14 -7.47 -5.18
N VAL A 221 -25.08 -7.31 -4.38
CA VAL A 221 -24.08 -6.26 -4.59
C VAL A 221 -23.19 -6.63 -5.78
N ARG A 222 -22.74 -5.62 -6.52
CA ARG A 222 -21.68 -5.75 -7.52
C ARG A 222 -20.46 -5.02 -6.98
N LEU A 223 -19.41 -5.76 -6.70
CA LEU A 223 -18.24 -5.26 -6.00
C LEU A 223 -17.18 -4.75 -6.99
N THR A 224 -16.62 -3.60 -6.67
CA THR A 224 -15.31 -3.15 -7.15
C THR A 224 -14.45 -2.87 -5.94
N LEU A 225 -13.23 -3.37 -5.92
CA LEU A 225 -12.26 -3.20 -4.86
C LEU A 225 -11.04 -2.50 -5.46
N CYS A 226 -10.44 -1.56 -4.74
CA CYS A 226 -9.19 -0.99 -5.16
C CYS A 226 -8.22 -0.73 -4.02
N ASP A 227 -6.94 -0.94 -4.29
CA ASP A 227 -5.85 -0.63 -3.36
C ASP A 227 -4.62 -0.14 -4.13
N VAL A 228 -3.72 0.56 -3.45
CA VAL A 228 -2.42 0.91 -4.01
C VAL A 228 -1.42 -0.23 -3.90
N SER A 229 -1.65 -1.18 -3.00
CA SER A 229 -0.74 -2.27 -2.70
C SER A 229 -0.98 -3.47 -3.62
N ALA A 230 0.04 -3.87 -4.37
CA ALA A 230 0.01 -5.10 -5.18
C ALA A 230 -0.36 -6.34 -4.34
N PRO A 231 0.25 -6.61 -3.15
CA PRO A 231 -0.17 -7.73 -2.33
C PRO A 231 -1.62 -7.61 -1.81
N ALA A 232 -2.14 -6.39 -1.59
CA ALA A 232 -3.55 -6.21 -1.22
C ALA A 232 -4.51 -6.54 -2.38
N VAL A 233 -4.16 -6.11 -3.60
CA VAL A 233 -4.93 -6.45 -4.81
C VAL A 233 -4.98 -7.97 -5.00
N GLU A 234 -3.84 -8.67 -4.92
CA GLU A 234 -3.80 -10.12 -5.06
C GLU A 234 -4.53 -10.83 -3.90
N ALA A 235 -4.33 -10.39 -2.66
CA ALA A 235 -5.04 -10.93 -1.49
C ALA A 235 -6.56 -10.77 -1.59
N SER A 236 -7.03 -9.61 -2.05
CA SER A 236 -8.45 -9.35 -2.28
C SER A 236 -9.02 -10.27 -3.37
N ARG A 237 -8.32 -10.46 -4.50
CA ARG A 237 -8.75 -11.41 -5.55
C ARG A 237 -8.86 -12.83 -4.99
N ALA A 238 -7.82 -13.27 -4.29
CA ALA A 238 -7.75 -14.61 -3.73
C ALA A 238 -8.85 -14.85 -2.67
N THR A 239 -9.13 -13.86 -1.83
CA THR A 239 -10.21 -13.90 -0.83
C THR A 239 -11.58 -13.97 -1.51
N LEU A 240 -11.87 -13.13 -2.50
CA LEU A 240 -13.16 -13.21 -3.22
C LEU A 240 -13.35 -14.58 -3.88
N ALA A 241 -12.31 -15.08 -4.55
CA ALA A 241 -12.33 -16.39 -5.20
C ALA A 241 -12.54 -17.54 -4.21
N ALA A 242 -11.86 -17.53 -3.07
CA ALA A 242 -11.99 -18.56 -2.03
C ALA A 242 -13.41 -18.66 -1.44
N ASN A 243 -14.20 -17.59 -1.52
CA ASN A 243 -15.58 -17.54 -1.03
C ASN A 243 -16.63 -17.60 -2.15
N GLY A 244 -16.22 -17.81 -3.41
CA GLY A 244 -17.15 -17.85 -4.55
C GLY A 244 -17.84 -16.51 -4.84
N ILE A 245 -17.22 -15.40 -4.45
CA ILE A 245 -17.76 -14.04 -4.61
C ILE A 245 -17.17 -13.41 -5.86
N GLN A 246 -18.02 -12.78 -6.67
CA GLN A 246 -17.59 -12.03 -7.85
C GLN A 246 -17.32 -10.56 -7.52
N GLY A 247 -16.25 -10.01 -8.06
CA GLY A 247 -15.92 -8.59 -7.95
C GLY A 247 -14.69 -8.23 -8.78
N ASP A 248 -14.64 -6.98 -9.23
CA ASP A 248 -13.48 -6.43 -9.93
C ASP A 248 -12.49 -5.89 -8.89
N VAL A 249 -11.26 -6.40 -8.86
CA VAL A 249 -10.18 -5.85 -8.02
C VAL A 249 -9.20 -5.13 -8.91
N ILE A 250 -8.80 -3.90 -8.57
CA ILE A 250 -7.88 -3.10 -9.38
C ILE A 250 -6.82 -2.42 -8.51
N ALA A 251 -5.61 -2.24 -9.07
CA ALA A 251 -4.65 -1.30 -8.50
C ALA A 251 -5.11 0.13 -8.82
N SER A 252 -5.20 0.99 -7.81
CA SER A 252 -5.60 2.39 -8.00
C SER A 252 -5.08 3.26 -6.86
N ASN A 253 -4.62 4.46 -7.19
CA ASN A 253 -4.36 5.49 -6.19
C ASN A 253 -5.67 6.20 -5.86
N VAL A 254 -6.36 5.69 -4.84
CA VAL A 254 -7.73 6.07 -4.49
C VAL A 254 -8.64 5.88 -5.72
N PHE A 255 -9.00 6.95 -6.42
CA PHE A 255 -9.89 6.89 -7.59
C PHE A 255 -9.19 6.99 -8.95
N SER A 256 -7.84 6.97 -9.03
CA SER A 256 -7.11 7.24 -10.27
C SER A 256 -7.55 6.37 -11.45
N ASP A 257 -7.82 5.09 -11.20
CA ASP A 257 -8.21 4.11 -12.21
C ASP A 257 -9.62 3.53 -11.97
N VAL A 258 -10.34 4.12 -11.01
CA VAL A 258 -11.75 3.79 -10.76
C VAL A 258 -12.60 4.40 -11.86
N THR A 259 -13.40 3.56 -12.54
CA THR A 259 -14.31 4.01 -13.59
C THR A 259 -15.77 3.86 -13.18
N GLY A 260 -16.63 4.74 -13.69
CA GLY A 260 -18.07 4.70 -13.44
C GLY A 260 -18.48 5.28 -12.08
N ARG A 261 -19.75 5.00 -11.73
CA ARG A 261 -20.40 5.46 -10.50
C ARG A 261 -21.01 4.31 -9.71
N PHE A 262 -21.07 4.51 -8.40
CA PHE A 262 -21.42 3.52 -7.39
C PHE A 262 -22.60 4.00 -6.54
N ASP A 263 -23.37 3.05 -6.03
CA ASP A 263 -24.47 3.29 -5.11
C ASP A 263 -23.96 3.40 -3.66
N MET A 264 -22.80 2.78 -3.38
CA MET A 264 -22.10 2.89 -2.11
C MET A 264 -20.59 2.91 -2.32
N ILE A 265 -19.89 3.78 -1.59
CA ILE A 265 -18.43 3.73 -1.44
C ILE A 265 -18.15 3.48 0.05
N ILE A 266 -17.38 2.45 0.35
CA ILE A 266 -16.92 2.12 1.70
C ILE A 266 -15.40 2.24 1.77
N SER A 267 -14.88 2.62 2.94
CA SER A 267 -13.44 2.66 3.17
C SER A 267 -13.10 2.60 4.67
N ASN A 268 -12.01 1.90 4.98
CA ASN A 268 -11.27 2.01 6.24
C ASN A 268 -9.85 2.53 5.92
N PRO A 269 -9.67 3.86 5.77
CA PRO A 269 -8.40 4.42 5.31
C PRO A 269 -7.28 4.14 6.32
N PRO A 270 -6.03 3.93 5.84
CA PRO A 270 -4.89 3.73 6.72
C PRO A 270 -4.67 4.95 7.63
N PHE A 271 -4.30 4.69 8.88
CA PHE A 271 -3.87 5.72 9.82
C PHE A 271 -2.35 5.79 9.78
N HIS A 272 -1.80 6.92 9.31
CA HIS A 272 -0.37 7.16 9.36
C HIS A 272 0.00 7.95 10.61
N ASP A 273 1.21 7.75 11.12
CA ASP A 273 1.74 8.48 12.29
C ASP A 273 1.89 10.01 12.04
N GLY A 274 1.69 10.47 10.79
CA GLY A 274 1.61 11.88 10.42
C GLY A 274 0.15 12.35 10.30
N MET A 275 -0.21 13.39 11.07
CA MET A 275 -1.54 14.02 10.98
C MET A 275 -1.79 14.65 9.60
N GLU A 276 -0.78 15.27 8.97
CA GLU A 276 -0.91 15.92 7.66
C GLU A 276 -1.17 14.90 6.55
N THR A 277 -0.36 13.83 6.46
CA THR A 277 -0.54 12.74 5.48
C THR A 277 -1.91 12.07 5.64
N SER A 278 -2.35 11.84 6.88
CA SER A 278 -3.67 11.27 7.16
C SER A 278 -4.81 12.20 6.71
N LEU A 279 -4.62 13.52 6.81
CA LEU A 279 -5.60 14.50 6.36
C LEU A 279 -5.68 14.60 4.83
N GLU A 280 -4.54 14.55 4.13
CA GLU A 280 -4.50 14.57 2.66
C GLU A 280 -5.16 13.33 2.05
N ALA A 281 -4.89 12.14 2.61
CA ALA A 281 -5.54 10.89 2.20
C ALA A 281 -7.07 10.98 2.39
N ALA A 282 -7.52 11.48 3.55
CA ALA A 282 -8.94 11.70 3.84
C ALA A 282 -9.58 12.69 2.85
N GLN A 283 -8.92 13.81 2.55
CA GLN A 283 -9.40 14.79 1.59
C GLN A 283 -9.53 14.23 0.18
N THR A 284 -8.52 13.47 -0.27
CA THR A 284 -8.52 12.84 -1.58
C THR A 284 -9.67 11.85 -1.72
N LEU A 285 -9.90 11.02 -0.69
CA LEU A 285 -11.02 10.08 -0.64
C LEU A 285 -12.38 10.81 -0.65
N ILE A 286 -12.59 11.77 0.25
CA ILE A 286 -13.89 12.44 0.41
C ILE A 286 -14.23 13.26 -0.84
N ARG A 287 -13.30 14.09 -1.33
CA ARG A 287 -13.53 14.93 -2.50
C ARG A 287 -13.72 14.08 -3.76
N GLY A 288 -12.90 13.05 -3.94
CA GLY A 288 -12.99 12.16 -5.09
C GLY A 288 -14.31 11.39 -5.17
N ALA A 289 -14.89 11.00 -4.02
CA ALA A 289 -16.13 10.24 -3.97
C ALA A 289 -17.31 10.93 -4.68
N THR A 290 -17.37 12.25 -4.70
CA THR A 290 -18.44 13.02 -5.39
C THR A 290 -18.53 12.73 -6.89
N ARG A 291 -17.40 12.37 -7.51
CA ARG A 291 -17.32 12.03 -8.94
C ARG A 291 -17.77 10.59 -9.23
N HIS A 292 -17.70 9.74 -8.21
CA HIS A 292 -17.95 8.29 -8.32
C HIS A 292 -19.23 7.84 -7.60
N LEU A 293 -20.00 8.72 -6.97
CA LEU A 293 -21.31 8.36 -6.42
C LEU A 293 -22.45 8.64 -7.41
N ASN A 294 -23.42 7.73 -7.48
CA ASN A 294 -24.72 7.99 -8.09
C ASN A 294 -25.50 9.02 -7.27
N SER A 295 -26.50 9.67 -7.87
CA SER A 295 -27.42 10.51 -7.08
C SER A 295 -28.14 9.63 -6.05
N GLY A 296 -28.10 10.04 -4.78
CA GLY A 296 -28.61 9.23 -3.67
C GLY A 296 -27.67 8.11 -3.20
N GLY A 297 -26.52 7.91 -3.85
CA GLY A 297 -25.49 7.00 -3.39
C GLY A 297 -24.78 7.52 -2.14
N GLU A 298 -24.21 6.62 -1.35
CA GLU A 298 -23.64 6.97 -0.04
C GLU A 298 -22.15 6.65 0.09
N LEU A 299 -21.44 7.50 0.83
CA LEU A 299 -20.06 7.28 1.28
C LEU A 299 -20.09 6.90 2.76
N ARG A 300 -19.46 5.77 3.12
CA ARG A 300 -19.24 5.35 4.51
C ARG A 300 -17.76 5.19 4.79
N ILE A 301 -17.28 5.89 5.80
CA ILE A 301 -15.87 5.86 6.20
C ILE A 301 -15.80 5.57 7.69
N VAL A 302 -14.99 4.58 8.08
CA VAL A 302 -14.57 4.45 9.47
C VAL A 302 -13.22 5.14 9.67
N ALA A 303 -13.12 5.97 10.71
CA ALA A 303 -11.89 6.69 11.03
C ALA A 303 -11.74 6.89 12.54
N ASN A 304 -10.51 7.12 13.00
CA ASN A 304 -10.27 7.57 14.37
C ASN A 304 -10.95 8.92 14.63
N ALA A 305 -11.54 9.09 15.81
CA ALA A 305 -12.38 10.25 16.14
C ALA A 305 -11.65 11.60 16.17
N PHE A 306 -10.31 11.61 16.28
CA PHE A 306 -9.49 12.82 16.35
C PHE A 306 -9.17 13.46 14.98
N LEU A 307 -9.40 12.73 13.88
CA LEU A 307 -9.11 13.22 12.53
C LEU A 307 -10.23 14.13 12.01
N ALA A 308 -9.86 15.15 11.23
CA ALA A 308 -10.77 16.20 10.76
C ALA A 308 -11.70 15.77 9.59
N TYR A 309 -12.15 14.51 9.56
CA TYR A 309 -13.13 14.01 8.58
C TYR A 309 -14.44 14.82 8.55
N PRO A 310 -15.06 15.17 9.71
CA PRO A 310 -16.31 15.95 9.72
C PRO A 310 -16.25 17.23 8.90
N LYS A 311 -15.19 18.02 9.09
CA LYS A 311 -14.99 19.28 8.37
C LYS A 311 -14.93 19.06 6.86
N VAL A 312 -14.16 18.08 6.41
CA VAL A 312 -13.99 17.80 4.98
C VAL A 312 -15.29 17.25 4.37
N LEU A 313 -16.02 16.40 5.11
CA LEU A 313 -17.34 15.90 4.69
C LEU A 313 -18.36 17.03 4.54
N ASP A 314 -18.47 17.92 5.53
CA ASP A 314 -19.39 19.05 5.49
C ASP A 314 -19.03 20.04 4.37
N GLU A 315 -17.73 20.32 4.19
CA GLU A 315 -17.26 21.21 3.11
C GLU A 315 -17.57 20.65 1.71
N THR A 316 -17.59 19.32 1.56
CA THR A 316 -17.72 18.60 0.27
C THR A 316 -19.17 18.23 -0.04
N PHE A 317 -19.87 17.59 0.91
CA PHE A 317 -21.22 17.06 0.74
C PHE A 317 -22.31 17.94 1.36
N GLY A 318 -21.94 18.95 2.16
CA GLY A 318 -22.85 19.85 2.87
C GLY A 318 -23.28 19.33 4.24
N PHE A 319 -23.18 18.01 4.48
CA PHE A 319 -23.51 17.38 5.76
C PHE A 319 -22.85 16.01 5.91
N HIS A 320 -22.81 15.51 7.13
CA HIS A 320 -22.50 14.13 7.47
C HIS A 320 -23.34 13.64 8.67
N GLU A 321 -23.37 12.32 8.85
CA GLU A 321 -23.93 11.64 10.01
C GLU A 321 -22.87 10.75 10.65
N VAL A 322 -22.88 10.64 11.98
CA VAL A 322 -22.13 9.60 12.69
C VAL A 322 -23.11 8.48 13.00
N ILE A 323 -23.02 7.37 12.28
CA ILE A 323 -24.00 6.28 12.36
C ILE A 323 -23.59 5.16 13.31
N ALA A 324 -22.31 5.12 13.71
CA ALA A 324 -21.79 4.25 14.76
C ALA A 324 -20.51 4.85 15.37
N GLN A 325 -20.24 4.57 16.64
CA GLN A 325 -19.00 5.01 17.29
C GLN A 325 -18.58 4.09 18.44
N THR A 326 -17.28 4.09 18.72
CA THR A 326 -16.67 3.54 19.93
C THR A 326 -15.86 4.64 20.61
N GLY A 327 -15.14 4.33 21.69
CA GLY A 327 -14.19 5.28 22.30
C GLY A 327 -13.04 5.70 21.37
N ARG A 328 -12.79 4.96 20.28
CA ARG A 328 -11.65 5.20 19.37
C ARG A 328 -12.08 5.55 17.94
N PHE A 329 -13.10 4.87 17.41
CA PHE A 329 -13.51 4.97 16.00
C PHE A 329 -14.91 5.55 15.84
N LYS A 330 -15.15 6.23 14.73
CA LYS A 330 -16.47 6.69 14.27
C LYS A 330 -16.70 6.22 12.84
N VAL A 331 -17.92 5.81 12.55
CA VAL A 331 -18.40 5.57 11.18
C VAL A 331 -19.18 6.79 10.72
N TYR A 332 -18.60 7.49 9.76
CA TYR A 332 -19.21 8.62 9.09
C TYR A 332 -20.00 8.16 7.87
N ARG A 333 -21.17 8.75 7.67
CA ARG A 333 -22.02 8.55 6.49
C ARG A 333 -22.34 9.90 5.87
N THR A 334 -22.34 9.96 4.54
CA THR A 334 -22.92 11.07 3.78
C THR A 334 -23.55 10.56 2.48
N VAL A 335 -24.44 11.34 1.89
CA VAL A 335 -25.20 10.97 0.69
C VAL A 335 -24.99 12.00 -0.41
N MET A 336 -24.86 11.52 -1.64
CA MET A 336 -24.73 12.37 -2.81
C MET A 336 -26.07 13.06 -3.13
N THR A 337 -26.17 14.33 -2.75
CA THR A 337 -27.32 15.20 -3.04
C THR A 337 -26.95 16.28 -4.06
N ARG A 338 -27.92 17.12 -4.45
CA ARG A 338 -27.66 18.30 -5.31
C ARG A 338 -26.74 19.35 -4.64
N GLN A 339 -26.58 19.31 -3.32
CA GLN A 339 -25.76 20.26 -2.57
C GLN A 339 -24.27 19.88 -2.54
N ALA A 340 -23.92 18.65 -2.94
CA ALA A 340 -22.53 18.23 -3.00
C ALA A 340 -21.75 19.08 -4.01
N LYS A 341 -20.62 19.64 -3.58
CA LYS A 341 -19.70 20.40 -4.43
C LYS A 341 -19.02 19.41 -5.39
N LYS A 342 -19.04 19.74 -6.68
CA LYS A 342 -18.37 18.96 -7.73
C LYS A 342 -16.87 19.20 -7.77
#